data_AF-A0A3B0BDI6-F1
#
_entry.id   AF-A0A3B0BDI6-F1
#
_cell.length_a   1.000
_cell.length_b   1.000
_cell.length_c   1.000
_cell.angle_alpha   90.00
_cell.angle_beta   90.00
_cell.angle_gamma   90.00
#
_symmetry.space_group_name_H-M   'P 1'
#
loop_
_entity.id
_entity.type
_entity.pdbx_description
1 polymer ?
#
loop_
_entity_poly.entity_id
_entity_poly.type
_entity_poly.pdbx_seq_one_letter_code
_entity_poly.pdbx_strand_id
1 'polypeptide(L)' 'MIDIRWGKVGEVMGHEGPRLQLRPPLGGREWEAAPAVVRPASDAEVLSAKARDDRSPRPAARPISPVVPLNWYE' A
#
# COMPACT_ATOMS: atom_id res chain seq x y z
N MET A 1 8.22 0.62 2.51
CA MET A 1 8.08 1.75 1.58
C MET A 1 7.29 2.87 2.24
N ILE A 2 7.47 4.13 1.84
CA ILE A 2 6.62 5.25 2.24
C ILE A 2 5.95 5.88 1.02
N ASP A 3 4.63 6.07 1.12
CA ASP A 3 3.84 6.87 0.20
C ASP A 3 3.92 8.34 0.64
N ILE A 4 4.66 9.15 -0.12
CA ILE A 4 4.91 10.55 0.22
C ILE A 4 3.67 11.44 0.07
N ARG A 5 2.62 10.97 -0.61
CA ARG A 5 1.36 11.72 -0.75
C ARG A 5 0.68 11.93 0.59
N TRP A 6 0.79 10.94 1.48
CA TRP A 6 0.13 10.94 2.79
C TRP A 6 1.08 10.66 3.95
N GLY A 7 2.37 10.49 3.68
CA GLY A 7 3.37 10.13 4.68
C GLY A 7 3.11 8.76 5.33
N LYS A 8 2.48 7.82 4.59
CA LYS A 8 2.12 6.50 5.13
C LYS A 8 3.16 5.47 4.76
N VAL A 9 3.67 4.75 5.75
CA VAL A 9 4.58 3.62 5.54
C VAL A 9 3.77 2.34 5.36
N GLY A 10 4.14 1.55 4.35
CA GLY A 10 3.59 0.23 4.10
C GLY A 10 4.59 -0.74 3.49
N GLU A 11 4.26 -2.01 3.57
CA GLU A 11 4.95 -3.14 2.96
C GLU A 11 4.33 -3.42 1.59
N VAL A 12 5.16 -3.67 0.57
CA VAL A 12 4.68 -3.97 -0.78
C VAL A 12 4.16 -5.39 -0.80
N MET A 13 2.86 -5.55 -1.09
CA MET A 13 2.19 -6.84 -1.23
C MET A 13 2.19 -7.34 -2.68
N GLY A 14 2.27 -6.42 -3.64
CA GLY A 14 2.19 -6.74 -5.06
C GLY A 14 2.15 -5.51 -5.95
N HIS A 15 2.04 -5.76 -7.25
CA HIS A 15 1.89 -4.75 -8.29
C HIS A 15 0.62 -5.07 -9.07
N GLU A 16 -0.34 -4.14 -9.12
CA GLU A 16 -1.55 -4.26 -9.94
C GLU A 16 -1.47 -3.20 -11.05
N GLY A 17 -1.17 -3.66 -12.28
CA GLY A 17 -0.86 -2.76 -13.39
C GLY A 17 0.25 -1.78 -13.03
N PRO A 18 0.07 -0.45 -13.21
CA PRO A 18 1.09 0.55 -12.90
C PRO A 18 1.12 0.96 -11.41
N ARG A 19 0.39 0.27 -10.52
CA ARG A 19 0.26 0.63 -9.10
C ARG A 19 0.95 -0.39 -8.19
N LEU A 20 1.46 0.10 -7.06
CA LEU A 20 1.93 -0.70 -5.93
C LEU A 20 0.80 -0.93 -4.95
N GLN A 21 0.65 -2.16 -4.49
CA GLN A 21 -0.23 -2.49 -3.37
C GLN A 21 0.57 -2.47 -2.07
N LEU A 22 0.17 -1.63 -1.12
CA LEU A 22 0.82 -1.43 0.16
C LEU A 22 -0.09 -1.87 1.31
N ARG A 23 0.49 -2.52 2.33
CA ARG A 23 -0.18 -2.90 3.58
C ARG A 23 0.50 -2.23 4.78
N PRO A 24 -0.22 -1.81 5.84
CA PRO A 24 0.44 -1.23 7.00
C PRO A 24 1.28 -2.29 7.76
N PRO A 25 2.40 -1.91 8.39
CA PRO A 25 3.32 -2.85 9.06
C PRO A 25 2.75 -3.59 10.28
N LEU A 26 1.59 -3.17 10.80
CA LEU A 26 0.90 -3.81 11.93
C LEU A 26 -0.43 -4.46 11.49
N GLY A 27 -0.60 -4.66 10.17
CA GLY A 27 -1.89 -5.05 9.61
C GLY A 27 -2.84 -3.87 9.44
N GLY A 28 -4.04 -4.15 8.92
CA GLY A 28 -5.03 -3.12 8.58
C GLY A 28 -5.26 -2.99 7.09
N ARG A 29 -5.97 -1.93 6.69
CA ARG A 29 -6.46 -1.79 5.31
C ARG A 29 -5.32 -1.50 4.34
N GLU A 30 -5.23 -2.32 3.31
CA GLU A 30 -4.34 -2.14 2.16
C GLU A 30 -4.74 -0.94 1.32
N TRP A 31 -3.78 -0.38 0.59
CA TRP A 31 -4.02 0.71 -0.34
C TRP A 31 -3.12 0.61 -1.57
N GLU A 32 -3.55 1.26 -2.65
CA GLU A 32 -2.77 1.39 -3.88
C GLU A 32 -1.99 2.72 -3.87
N ALA A 33 -0.75 2.70 -4.34
CA ALA A 33 0.09 3.87 -4.51
C ALA A 33 0.79 3.87 -5.89
N ALA A 34 1.03 5.05 -6.46
CA ALA A 34 1.82 5.14 -7.69
C ALA A 34 3.30 4.92 -7.36
N PRO A 35 4.07 4.16 -8.16
CA PRO A 35 5.51 4.02 -7.98
C PRO A 35 6.24 5.36 -7.88
N ALA A 36 5.78 6.38 -8.64
CA ALA A 36 6.36 7.72 -8.63
C ALA A 36 6.21 8.48 -7.30
N VAL A 37 5.29 8.06 -6.43
CA VAL A 37 5.08 8.67 -5.09
C VAL A 37 5.49 7.73 -3.96
N VAL A 38 6.20 6.65 -4.27
CA VAL A 38 6.64 5.68 -3.29
C VAL A 38 8.15 5.59 -3.30
N ARG A 39 8.75 5.65 -2.11
CA ARG A 39 10.20 5.46 -1.92
C ARG A 39 10.50 4.52 -0.76
N PRO A 40 11.75 4.04 -0.61
CA PRO A 40 12.19 3.40 0.61
C PRO A 40 11.93 4.29 1.82
N ALA A 41 11.39 3.70 2.89
CA ALA A 41 11.20 4.39 4.16
C ALA A 41 12.49 4.30 4.98
N SER A 42 12.84 5.36 5.69
CA SER A 42 13.89 5.34 6.70
C SER A 42 13.42 4.58 7.95
N ASP A 43 14.36 4.11 8.77
CA ASP A 43 14.05 3.41 10.03
C ASP A 43 13.18 4.27 10.97
N ALA A 44 13.43 5.58 11.02
CA ALA A 44 12.63 6.51 11.80
C ALA A 44 11.16 6.60 11.32
N GLU A 45 10.94 6.58 10.01
CA GLU A 45 9.60 6.56 9.41
C GLU A 45 8.89 5.24 9.68
N VAL A 46 9.60 4.12 9.59
CA VAL A 46 9.06 2.79 9.92
C VAL A 46 8.66 2.72 11.40
N LEU A 47 9.52 3.19 12.30
CA LEU A 47 9.24 3.24 13.74
C LEU A 47 8.03 4.13 14.03
N SER A 48 8.00 5.32 13.44
CA SER A 48 6.89 6.25 13.60
C SER A 48 5.57 5.68 13.07
N ALA A 49 5.60 4.90 11.99
CA ALA A 49 4.40 4.27 11.44
C ALA A 49 3.88 3.15 12.34
N LYS A 50 4.77 2.35 12.95
CA LYS A 50 4.36 1.37 13.96
C LYS A 50 3.76 2.03 15.20
N ALA A 51 4.17 3.25 15.54
CA ALA A 51 3.60 4.02 16.65
C ALA A 51 2.27 4.72 16.29
N ARG A 52 1.96 4.92 15.00
CA ARG A 52 0.79 5.67 14.53
C ARG A 52 -0.23 4.72 13.90
N ASP A 53 -1.17 4.24 14.71
CA ASP A 53 -2.34 3.52 14.21
C ASP A 53 -3.48 4.49 13.75
N ASP A 54 -4.13 4.05 12.68
CA ASP A 54 -5.21 4.59 11.81
C ASP A 54 -6.00 5.88 12.18
N ARG A 55 -5.60 7.06 11.67
CA ARG A 55 -6.49 8.26 11.66
C ARG A 55 -6.46 9.17 10.41
N SER A 56 -5.95 8.73 9.26
CA SER A 56 -5.83 9.61 8.07
C SER A 56 -6.87 9.36 6.96
N PRO A 57 -7.22 10.40 6.16
CA PRO A 57 -8.26 10.32 5.15
C PRO A 57 -7.96 9.24 4.10
N ARG A 58 -9.01 8.48 3.78
CA ARG A 58 -8.97 7.23 3.01
C ARG A 58 -8.70 7.50 1.53
N PRO A 59 -7.75 6.82 0.87
CA PRO A 59 -7.83 6.64 -0.57
C PRO A 59 -9.03 5.77 -0.92
N ALA A 60 -9.66 6.03 -2.08
CA ALA A 60 -10.62 5.11 -2.67
C ALA A 60 -9.87 3.83 -3.02
N ALA A 61 -9.84 2.87 -2.09
CA ALA A 61 -9.32 1.55 -2.38
C ALA A 61 -10.22 0.97 -3.46
N ARG A 62 -9.66 0.70 -4.64
CA ARG A 62 -10.30 -0.26 -5.52
C ARG A 62 -10.28 -1.59 -4.74
N PRO A 63 -11.40 -2.33 -4.67
CA PRO A 63 -11.35 -3.66 -4.10
C PRO A 63 -10.24 -4.41 -4.85
N ILE A 64 -9.35 -5.06 -4.09
CA ILE A 64 -8.36 -5.99 -4.61
C ILE A 64 -9.06 -6.86 -5.65
N SER A 65 -8.69 -6.72 -6.92
CA SER A 65 -9.13 -7.69 -7.92
C SER A 65 -8.63 -9.04 -7.41
N PRO A 66 -9.48 -10.05 -7.18
CA PRO A 66 -8.96 -11.40 -6.98
C PRO A 66 -8.09 -11.66 -8.20
N VAL A 67 -6.85 -12.10 -8.00
CA VAL A 67 -6.01 -12.57 -9.10
C VAL A 67 -6.84 -13.54 -9.93
N VAL A 68 -7.34 -13.09 -11.09
CA VAL A 68 -8.11 -13.96 -11.98
C VAL A 68 -7.07 -14.80 -12.70
N PRO A 69 -6.99 -16.12 -12.46
CA PRO A 69 -6.05 -16.95 -13.19
C PRO A 69 -6.38 -16.87 -14.70
N LEU A 70 -5.36 -16.94 -15.54
CA LEU A 70 -5.42 -16.75 -17.00
C LEU A 70 -6.34 -17.74 -17.75
N ASN A 71 -7.07 -18.60 -17.05
CA ASN A 71 -7.90 -19.69 -17.57
C ASN A 71 -9.42 -19.45 -17.44
N TRP A 72 -9.87 -18.21 -17.23
CA TRP A 72 -11.29 -17.86 -17.03
C TRP A 72 -12.05 -17.44 -18.31
N TYR A 73 -11.51 -17.72 -19.49
CA TYR A 73 -12.26 -17.65 -20.76
C TYR A 73 -12.19 -19.02 -21.46
N GLU A 74 -13.05 -19.93 -21.04
CA GLU A 74 -13.55 -21.07 -21.83
C GLU A 74 -15.07 -21.14 -21.69
#